data_AF-A0A3P5Z804-F1
#
_entry.id   AF-A0A3P5Z804-F1
#
_cell.length_a   1.000
_cell.length_b   1.000
_cell.length_c   1.000
_cell.angle_alpha   90.00
_cell.angle_beta   90.00
_cell.angle_gamma   90.00
#
_symmetry.space_group_name_H-M   'P 1'
#
loop_
_entity.id
_entity.type
_entity.pdbx_description
1 polymer ?
#
loop_
_entity_poly.entity_id
_entity_poly.type
_entity_poly.pdbx_seq_one_letter_code
_entity_poly.pdbx_strand_id
1 'polypeptide(L)'
;MSEEEDSGGVKAQGDNDQIPDQDTVRLITGSWVREEHRQWIFDSLAEEGRFSVTLFPDLEYEELVKMVKSTLRIVAPNVSIKLSYQYPSWMQIDAGDGSTPQFISDDYDVESFVHMRRKIEEVNLYVTILEHNNGF
;
A
#
# COMPACT_ATOMS: atom_id res chain seq x y z
N MET A 1 -60.32 2.76 -29.30
CA MET A 1 -59.94 1.69 -28.38
C MET A 1 -58.61 1.17 -28.88
N SER A 2 -57.48 1.79 -28.55
CA SER A 2 -57.18 2.62 -27.36
C SER A 2 -57.37 1.88 -26.03
N GLU A 3 -56.62 2.18 -24.97
CA GLU A 3 -55.40 3.05 -24.87
C GLU A 3 -54.13 2.13 -25.07
N GLU A 4 -52.88 2.33 -24.66
CA GLU A 4 -52.14 3.37 -23.89
C GLU A 4 -50.63 3.30 -24.27
N GLU A 5 -49.72 4.06 -23.61
CA GLU A 5 -48.26 4.05 -23.81
C GLU A 5 -47.50 3.58 -22.55
N ASP A 6 -46.26 3.07 -22.66
CA ASP A 6 -45.22 3.32 -21.65
C ASP A 6 -43.79 3.26 -22.24
N SER A 7 -42.87 4.05 -21.69
CA SER A 7 -41.53 4.35 -22.20
C SER A 7 -40.42 3.72 -21.35
N GLY A 8 -40.18 2.42 -21.54
CA GLY A 8 -39.16 1.63 -20.83
C GLY A 8 -37.70 1.93 -21.20
N GLY A 9 -37.25 3.18 -21.03
CA GLY A 9 -35.88 3.61 -21.31
C GLY A 9 -34.84 3.07 -20.32
N VAL A 10 -34.35 1.85 -20.55
CA VAL A 10 -33.25 1.27 -19.75
C VAL A 10 -31.94 2.01 -19.99
N LYS A 11 -31.51 2.78 -18.99
CA LYS A 11 -30.21 3.46 -19.00
C LYS A 11 -29.09 2.43 -19.03
N ALA A 12 -27.99 2.74 -19.73
CA ALA A 12 -26.72 2.07 -19.50
C ALA A 12 -26.32 2.30 -18.04
N GLN A 13 -26.38 1.25 -17.22
CA GLN A 13 -25.86 1.28 -15.87
C GLN A 13 -24.35 1.06 -15.97
N GLY A 14 -23.60 2.15 -15.89
CA GLY A 14 -22.14 2.12 -16.01
C GLY A 14 -21.49 1.27 -14.92
N ASP A 15 -20.28 0.81 -15.21
CA ASP A 15 -19.50 -0.03 -14.29
C ASP A 15 -19.43 0.59 -12.91
N ASN A 16 -19.94 -0.16 -11.94
CA ASN A 16 -19.90 0.20 -10.54
C ASN A 16 -18.54 -0.26 -9.99
N ASP A 17 -17.49 0.44 -10.43
CA ASP A 17 -16.09 0.28 -9.99
C ASP A 17 -15.94 0.71 -8.51
N GLN A 18 -16.58 -0.07 -7.64
CA GLN A 18 -16.33 -0.07 -6.21
C GLN A 18 -14.96 -0.68 -6.00
N ILE A 19 -13.94 0.18 -5.99
CA ILE A 19 -12.59 -0.13 -5.53
C ILE A 19 -12.71 -0.96 -4.24
N PRO A 20 -12.27 -2.23 -4.23
CA PRO A 20 -12.38 -3.05 -3.03
C PRO A 20 -11.58 -2.44 -1.89
N ASP A 21 -12.08 -2.57 -0.65
CA ASP A 21 -11.28 -2.30 0.56
C ASP A 21 -10.02 -3.20 0.60
N GLN A 22 -10.05 -4.32 -0.14
CA GLN A 22 -8.93 -5.23 -0.39
C GLN A 22 -7.81 -4.64 -1.27
N ASP A 23 -8.12 -3.63 -2.09
CA ASP A 23 -7.15 -2.92 -2.93
C ASP A 23 -6.67 -1.60 -2.29
N THR A 24 -7.29 -1.12 -1.22
CA THR A 24 -6.86 0.13 -0.56
C THR A 24 -5.92 -0.17 0.62
N VAL A 25 -4.63 0.13 0.49
CA VAL A 25 -3.64 -0.08 1.56
C VAL A 25 -3.25 1.21 2.28
N ARG A 26 -3.18 1.15 3.61
CA ARG A 26 -2.76 2.29 4.46
C ARG A 26 -1.25 2.47 4.40
N LEU A 27 -0.79 3.72 4.36
CA LEU A 27 0.61 4.10 4.46
C LEU A 27 1.00 4.37 5.92
N ILE A 28 2.10 3.78 6.37
CA ILE A 28 2.73 4.10 7.66
C ILE A 28 4.14 4.60 7.39
N THR A 29 4.46 5.84 7.77
CA THR A 29 5.79 6.43 7.60
C THR A 29 6.64 6.22 8.85
N GLY A 30 7.94 5.93 8.68
CA GLY A 30 8.80 5.54 9.79
C GLY A 30 10.05 4.75 9.37
N SER A 31 10.68 4.04 10.30
CA SER A 31 11.88 3.24 10.05
C SER A 31 11.82 1.86 10.70
N TRP A 32 12.33 0.85 9.99
CA TRP A 32 12.55 -0.47 10.59
C TRP A 32 13.72 -0.43 11.58
N VAL A 33 13.42 -0.74 12.84
CA VAL A 33 14.42 -0.91 13.90
C VAL A 33 14.35 -2.32 14.46
N ARG A 34 15.45 -2.79 15.04
CA ARG A 34 15.57 -4.15 15.59
C ARG A 34 15.78 -4.07 17.10
N GLU A 35 14.82 -4.59 17.86
CA GLU A 35 14.88 -4.57 19.33
C GLU A 35 15.91 -5.56 19.90
N GLU A 36 16.18 -5.46 21.20
CA GLU A 36 17.09 -6.36 21.94
C GLU A 36 16.71 -7.84 21.78
N HIS A 37 15.40 -8.13 21.71
CA HIS A 37 14.84 -9.46 21.46
C HIS A 37 14.97 -9.91 19.99
N ARG A 38 15.75 -9.21 19.17
CA ARG A 38 15.96 -9.41 17.72
C ARG A 38 14.74 -9.20 16.84
N GLN A 39 13.60 -8.83 17.40
CA GLN A 39 12.37 -8.59 16.66
C GLN A 39 12.46 -7.32 15.82
N TRP A 40 11.88 -7.35 14.63
CA TRP A 40 11.73 -6.19 13.76
C TRP A 40 10.43 -5.47 14.06
N ILE A 41 10.53 -4.22 14.50
CA ILE A 41 9.42 -3.29 14.68
C ILE A 41 9.58 -2.11 13.74
N PHE A 42 8.47 -1.49 13.35
CA PHE A 42 8.48 -0.25 12.61
C PHE A 42 8.29 0.92 13.58
N ASP A 43 9.34 1.72 13.76
CA ASP A 43 9.31 2.97 14.53
C ASP A 43 8.52 4.00 13.71
N SER A 44 7.24 4.15 14.03
CA SER A 44 6.26 4.92 13.27
C SER A 44 6.29 6.41 13.64
N LEU A 45 6.19 7.26 12.62
CA LEU A 45 5.89 8.67 12.83
C LEU A 45 4.41 8.81 13.21
N ALA A 46 4.12 9.64 14.23
CA ALA A 46 2.82 9.72 14.91
C ALA A 46 1.61 10.23 14.08
N GLU A 47 1.72 10.28 12.75
CA GLU A 47 0.63 10.58 11.81
C GLU A 47 0.06 9.30 11.16
N GLU A 48 0.12 8.17 11.87
CA GLU A 48 -0.18 6.82 11.39
C GLU A 48 -1.46 6.70 10.57
N GLY A 49 -1.31 6.24 9.32
CA GLY A 49 -2.41 5.72 8.52
C GLY A 49 -3.59 6.67 8.32
N ARG A 50 -3.33 7.99 8.32
CA ARG A 50 -4.19 9.01 7.68
C ARG A 50 -4.18 8.92 6.15
N PHE A 51 -3.15 8.28 5.61
CA PHE A 51 -2.88 8.18 4.18
C PHE A 51 -3.07 6.73 3.71
N SER A 52 -3.53 6.58 2.47
CA SER A 52 -3.65 5.29 1.78
C SER A 52 -3.33 5.45 0.29
N VAL A 53 -3.10 4.34 -0.38
CA VAL A 53 -3.06 4.24 -1.84
C VAL A 53 -3.96 3.09 -2.29
N THR A 54 -4.64 3.27 -3.42
CA THR A 54 -5.34 2.19 -4.12
C THR A 54 -4.32 1.44 -4.98
N LEU A 55 -4.27 0.13 -4.81
CA LEU A 55 -3.55 -0.81 -5.66
C LEU A 55 -4.45 -1.19 -6.84
N PHE A 56 -3.86 -1.57 -7.96
CA PHE A 56 -4.58 -2.10 -9.12
C PHE A 56 -3.81 -3.30 -9.71
N PRO A 57 -4.45 -4.12 -10.57
CA PRO A 57 -3.72 -5.07 -11.40
C PRO A 57 -2.63 -4.35 -12.21
N ASP A 58 -1.54 -5.06 -12.48
CA ASP A 58 -0.45 -4.61 -13.37
C ASP A 58 0.25 -3.29 -12.97
N LEU A 59 0.12 -2.87 -11.70
CA LEU A 59 0.79 -1.71 -11.11
C LEU A 59 2.32 -1.89 -11.08
N GLU A 60 3.06 -1.02 -11.78
CA GLU A 60 4.54 -1.01 -11.76
C GLU A 60 5.11 -0.37 -10.48
N TYR A 61 6.35 -0.73 -10.12
CA TYR A 61 7.06 -0.19 -8.97
C TYR A 61 7.33 1.31 -9.07
N GLU A 62 7.67 1.83 -10.25
CA GLU A 62 7.84 3.27 -10.43
C GLU A 62 6.52 4.03 -10.23
N GLU A 63 5.38 3.43 -10.61
CA GLU A 63 4.05 3.98 -10.37
C GLU A 63 3.66 3.96 -8.89
N LEU A 64 3.86 2.83 -8.19
CA LEU A 64 3.62 2.75 -6.75
C LEU A 64 4.48 3.78 -5.99
N VAL A 65 5.74 3.97 -6.38
CA VAL A 65 6.63 5.00 -5.80
C VAL A 65 6.12 6.42 -6.11
N LYS A 66 5.67 6.71 -7.33
CA LYS A 66 5.04 8.00 -7.69
C LYS A 66 3.79 8.27 -6.84
N MET A 67 2.91 7.27 -6.69
CA MET A 67 1.69 7.36 -5.90
C MET A 67 1.98 7.63 -4.42
N VAL A 68 2.86 6.84 -3.80
CA VAL A 68 3.25 7.02 -2.38
C VAL A 68 3.90 8.39 -2.15
N LYS A 69 4.80 8.84 -3.04
CA LYS A 69 5.38 10.19 -2.94
C LYS A 69 4.33 11.29 -3.08
N SER A 70 3.38 11.14 -4.01
CA SER A 70 2.29 12.11 -4.23
C SER A 70 1.37 12.21 -3.00
N THR A 71 0.88 11.08 -2.50
CA THR A 71 0.02 11.00 -1.31
C THR A 71 0.69 11.60 -0.07
N LEU A 72 1.98 11.30 0.14
CA LEU A 72 2.77 11.84 1.26
C LEU A 72 3.34 13.25 0.98
N ARG A 73 3.04 13.86 -0.17
CA ARG A 73 3.47 15.21 -0.59
C ARG A 73 5.01 15.39 -0.63
N ILE A 74 5.74 14.32 -0.92
CA ILE A 74 7.21 14.30 -1.00
C ILE A 74 7.65 14.90 -2.34
N VAL A 75 7.87 16.23 -2.35
CA VAL A 75 8.26 17.01 -3.54
C VAL A 75 9.78 17.21 -3.69
N ALA A 76 10.57 16.89 -2.67
CA ALA A 76 12.02 17.13 -2.68
C ALA A 76 12.76 16.14 -3.60
N PRO A 77 13.59 16.62 -4.56
CA PRO A 77 14.23 15.74 -5.55
C PRO A 77 15.36 14.88 -4.96
N ASN A 78 15.98 15.34 -3.86
CA ASN A 78 16.99 14.60 -3.11
C ASN A 78 16.39 13.63 -2.08
N VAL A 79 15.12 13.25 -2.22
CA VAL A 79 14.46 12.30 -1.31
C VAL A 79 14.04 11.03 -2.06
N SER A 80 14.54 9.89 -1.62
CA SER A 80 14.03 8.58 -2.04
C SER A 80 13.15 7.98 -0.95
N ILE A 81 12.36 6.97 -1.30
CA ILE A 81 11.63 6.15 -0.34
C ILE A 81 12.05 4.70 -0.49
N LYS A 82 11.95 3.93 0.60
CA LYS A 82 11.92 2.47 0.56
C LYS A 82 10.51 2.01 0.92
N LEU A 83 9.98 1.09 0.13
CA LEU A 83 8.70 0.44 0.35
C LEU A 83 8.92 -0.92 0.99
N SER A 84 8.03 -1.32 1.89
CA SER A 84 8.12 -2.59 2.60
C SER A 84 6.79 -2.98 3.24
N TYR A 85 6.62 -4.26 3.53
CA TYR A 85 5.49 -4.80 4.28
C TYR A 85 5.97 -5.83 5.32
N GLN A 86 5.11 -6.14 6.29
CA GLN A 86 5.35 -7.17 7.29
C GLN A 86 4.08 -8.02 7.42
N TYR A 87 4.24 -9.34 7.42
CA TYR A 87 3.11 -10.26 7.62
C TYR A 87 2.57 -10.15 9.05
N PRO A 88 1.23 -10.26 9.27
CA PRO A 88 0.65 -10.20 10.61
C PRO A 88 1.21 -11.29 11.52
N SER A 89 1.21 -11.04 12.83
CA SER A 89 1.80 -11.94 13.83
C SER A 89 1.21 -13.35 13.82
N TRP A 90 -0.07 -13.51 13.45
CA TRP A 90 -0.72 -14.82 13.35
C TRP A 90 -0.27 -15.68 12.16
N MET A 91 0.47 -15.11 11.19
CA MET A 91 1.14 -15.88 10.12
C MET A 91 2.62 -16.16 10.40
N GLN A 92 3.15 -15.74 11.55
CA GLN A 92 4.54 -16.04 11.93
C GLN A 92 4.65 -17.50 12.37
N ILE A 93 5.21 -18.34 11.49
CA ILE A 93 5.41 -19.79 11.73
C ILE A 93 6.53 -20.04 12.76
N ASP A 94 7.51 -19.13 12.84
CA ASP A 94 8.62 -19.20 13.77
C ASP A 94 8.45 -18.18 14.90
N ALA A 95 8.56 -18.63 16.16
CA ALA A 95 8.14 -17.88 17.34
C ALA A 95 9.27 -17.01 17.95
N GLY A 96 10.35 -16.77 17.21
CA GLY A 96 11.63 -16.28 17.74
C GLY A 96 11.94 -14.80 17.51
N ASP A 97 11.80 -14.30 16.27
CA ASP A 97 12.28 -12.96 15.87
C ASP A 97 11.29 -12.15 15.01
N GLY A 98 10.06 -12.63 14.87
CA GLY A 98 9.00 -11.98 14.09
C GLY A 98 9.20 -12.09 12.57
N SER A 99 8.15 -11.80 11.81
CA SER A 99 8.25 -11.72 10.35
C SER A 99 9.23 -10.62 9.96
N THR A 100 10.29 -10.97 9.24
CA THR A 100 11.25 -10.00 8.73
C THR A 100 10.56 -9.03 7.75
N PRO A 101 10.97 -7.75 7.69
CA PRO A 101 10.44 -6.81 6.71
C PRO A 101 10.70 -7.31 5.29
N GLN A 102 9.62 -7.48 4.53
CA GLN A 102 9.69 -7.77 3.10
C GLN A 102 9.79 -6.43 2.39
N PHE A 103 10.92 -6.16 1.73
CA PHE A 103 11.09 -4.94 0.93
C PHE A 103 10.41 -5.09 -0.42
N ILE A 104 9.95 -3.98 -0.98
CA ILE A 104 9.45 -3.89 -2.35
C ILE A 104 10.45 -3.03 -3.13
N SER A 105 11.02 -3.59 -4.19
CA SER A 105 12.15 -3.03 -4.93
C SER A 105 12.05 -3.13 -6.45
N ASP A 106 11.22 -4.03 -6.97
CA ASP A 106 10.90 -4.18 -8.39
C ASP A 106 9.40 -4.53 -8.61
N ASP A 107 9.01 -4.70 -9.88
CA ASP A 107 7.61 -4.95 -10.26
C ASP A 107 7.10 -6.32 -9.82
N TYR A 108 7.99 -7.31 -9.64
CA TYR A 108 7.64 -8.65 -9.16
C TYR A 108 7.38 -8.63 -7.64
N ASP A 109 8.11 -7.82 -6.88
CA ASP A 109 7.78 -7.53 -5.48
C ASP A 109 6.40 -6.86 -5.37
N VAL A 110 6.05 -5.95 -6.29
CA VAL A 110 4.72 -5.29 -6.33
C VAL A 110 3.62 -6.28 -6.69
N GLU A 111 3.78 -7.08 -7.74
CA GLU A 111 2.82 -8.13 -8.11
C GLU A 111 2.56 -9.07 -6.92
N SER A 112 3.63 -9.50 -6.25
CA SER A 112 3.58 -10.33 -5.05
C SER A 112 2.84 -9.64 -3.90
N PHE A 113 3.09 -8.35 -3.67
CA PHE A 113 2.43 -7.55 -2.64
C PHE A 113 0.94 -7.34 -2.93
N VAL A 114 0.53 -7.03 -4.17
CA VAL A 114 -0.88 -6.87 -4.56
C VAL A 114 -1.64 -8.19 -4.39
N HIS A 115 -1.08 -9.31 -4.88
CA HIS A 115 -1.67 -10.64 -4.71
C HIS A 115 -1.76 -11.12 -3.25
N MET A 116 -0.91 -10.59 -2.38
CA MET A 116 -0.90 -10.84 -0.93
C MET A 116 -1.94 -9.95 -0.21
N ARG A 117 -1.95 -8.64 -0.48
CA ARG A 117 -2.84 -7.67 0.17
C ARG A 117 -4.32 -7.93 -0.13
N ARG A 118 -4.62 -8.50 -1.30
CA ARG A 118 -5.96 -9.01 -1.67
C ARG A 118 -6.43 -10.23 -0.86
N LYS A 119 -5.55 -10.90 -0.11
CA LYS A 119 -5.84 -12.07 0.72
C LYS A 119 -5.71 -11.80 2.22
N ILE A 120 -4.89 -10.81 2.61
CA ILE A 120 -4.68 -10.41 4.01
C ILE A 120 -4.88 -8.90 4.13
N GLU A 121 -6.03 -8.49 4.67
CA GLU A 121 -6.42 -7.08 4.76
C GLU A 121 -5.64 -6.27 5.80
N GLU A 122 -5.07 -6.95 6.79
CA GLU A 122 -4.34 -6.34 7.93
C GLU A 122 -2.93 -5.84 7.59
N VAL A 123 -2.46 -6.02 6.33
CA VAL A 123 -1.11 -5.61 5.94
C VAL A 123 -1.09 -4.15 5.46
N ASN A 124 -0.26 -3.34 6.14
CA ASN A 124 0.01 -1.95 5.78
C ASN A 124 1.25 -1.84 4.87
N LEU A 125 1.35 -0.75 4.13
CA LEU A 125 2.55 -0.40 3.35
C LEU A 125 3.42 0.54 4.18
N TYR A 126 4.58 0.04 4.62
CA TYR A 126 5.55 0.76 5.43
C TYR A 126 6.53 1.52 4.53
N VAL A 127 6.66 2.83 4.78
CA VAL A 127 7.40 3.78 3.94
C VAL A 127 8.51 4.44 4.74
N THR A 128 9.76 4.09 4.44
CA THR A 128 10.93 4.76 5.00
C THR A 128 11.43 5.83 4.04
N ILE A 129 11.38 7.08 4.50
CA ILE A 129 11.84 8.26 3.76
C ILE A 129 13.35 8.42 3.99
N LEU A 130 14.10 8.63 2.91
CA LEU A 130 15.56 8.77 2.94
C LEU A 130 15.97 10.07 2.26
N GLU A 131 16.49 11.01 3.06
CA GLU A 131 17.06 12.27 2.57
C GLU A 131 18.51 12.05 2.14
N HIS A 132 18.79 12.31 0.87
CA HIS A 132 20.15 12.36 0.35
C HIS A 132 20.72 13.74 0.63
N ASN A 133 21.53 13.84 1.68
CA ASN A 133 22.36 15.01 1.93
C ASN A 133 23.45 15.05 0.85
N ASN A 134 23.25 15.87 -0.17
CA ASN A 134 24.31 16.28 -1.09
C ASN A 134 25.35 17.09 -0.29
N GLY A 135 26.36 16.40 0.23
CA GLY A 135 27.48 17.03 0.93
C GLY A 135 28.23 18.01 0.03
N PHE A 136 28.56 19.17 0.59
CA PHE A 136 29.46 20.17 0.00
C PHE A 136 30.93 19.83 0.27
#